data_AF-A0A2P2KND3-F1
#
_entry.id   AF-A0A2P2KND3-F1
#
_cell.length_a   1.000
_cell.length_b   1.000
_cell.length_c   1.000
_cell.angle_alpha   90.00
_cell.angle_beta   90.00
_cell.angle_gamma   90.00
#
_symmetry.space_group_name_H-M   'P 1'
#
loop_
_entity.id
_entity.type
_entity.pdbx_description
1 polymer ?
#
loop_
_entity_poly.entity_id
_entity_poly.type
_entity_poly.pdbx_seq_one_letter_code
_entity_poly.pdbx_strand_id
1 'polypeptide(L)'
;MAIECLVLGAGQEVGKSCVVVSINGKSIMFDCGMHMGYDDHRRYPDFSRISKSGDFDRALDCVIVTHFHLDHVGALPYFTEVCGYRGPVYMTVNART
;
A
#
# COMPACT_ATOMS: atom_id res chain seq x y z
N MET A 1 6.83 10.89 21.44
CA MET A 1 6.19 10.89 20.11
C MET A 1 5.97 9.45 19.72
N ALA A 2 4.73 9.03 19.46
CA ALA A 2 4.43 7.64 19.13
C ALA A 2 4.65 7.37 17.63
N ILE A 3 5.10 6.17 17.32
CA ILE A 3 5.13 5.63 15.95
C ILE A 3 4.02 4.60 15.88
N GLU A 4 3.12 4.75 14.93
CA GLU A 4 2.00 3.82 14.73
C GLU A 4 2.22 3.04 13.44
N CYS A 5 1.98 1.73 13.50
CA CYS A 5 2.10 0.84 12.35
C CYS A 5 0.75 0.14 12.12
N LEU A 6 0.14 0.40 10.96
CA LEU A 6 -1.05 -0.27 10.49
C LEU A 6 -0.66 -1.30 9.43
N VAL A 7 -0.75 -2.58 9.79
CA VAL A 7 -0.47 -3.70 8.88
C VAL A 7 -1.76 -4.08 8.14
N LEU A 8 -1.73 -4.00 6.81
CA LEU A 8 -2.85 -4.27 5.90
C LEU A 8 -2.65 -5.58 5.10
N GLY A 9 -1.41 -6.05 5.01
CA GLY A 9 -1.04 -7.34 4.44
C GLY A 9 0.40 -7.72 4.80
N ALA A 10 0.80 -8.95 4.49
CA ALA A 10 2.03 -9.60 4.97
C ALA A 10 2.17 -9.69 6.51
N GLY A 11 1.08 -9.42 7.25
CA GLY A 11 1.01 -9.56 8.70
C GLY A 11 0.71 -11.00 9.08
N GLN A 12 1.72 -11.77 9.47
CA GLN A 12 1.61 -13.22 9.72
C GLN A 12 1.16 -14.04 8.49
N GLU A 13 1.41 -13.53 7.28
CA GLU A 13 1.14 -14.20 6.01
C GLU A 13 2.20 -13.80 4.97
N VAL A 14 2.27 -14.50 3.83
CA VAL A 14 3.08 -14.11 2.67
C VAL A 14 2.15 -13.61 1.57
N GLY A 15 2.44 -12.45 0.98
CA GLY A 15 1.60 -11.84 -0.04
C GLY A 15 0.98 -10.51 0.40
N LYS A 16 0.56 -9.71 -0.59
CA LYS A 16 -0.13 -8.40 -0.41
C LYS A 16 0.56 -7.45 0.58
N SER A 17 1.89 -7.41 0.59
CA SER A 17 2.68 -6.53 1.47
C SER A 17 2.18 -5.10 1.37
N CYS A 18 1.75 -4.55 2.52
CA CYS A 18 1.22 -3.22 2.65
C CYS A 18 1.20 -2.81 4.12
N VAL A 19 2.02 -1.83 4.49
CA VAL A 19 2.14 -1.33 5.85
C VAL A 19 2.13 0.19 5.83
N VAL A 20 1.22 0.80 6.60
CA VAL A 20 1.20 2.26 6.79
C VAL A 20 1.89 2.59 8.11
N VAL A 21 2.89 3.46 8.06
CA VAL A 21 3.59 3.98 9.25
C VAL A 21 3.24 5.44 9.41
N SER A 22 2.76 5.80 10.60
CA SER A 22 2.43 7.17 10.98
C SER A 22 3.40 7.69 12.05
N ILE A 23 4.06 8.80 11.77
CA ILE A 23 5.03 9.45 12.65
C ILE A 23 5.02 10.96 12.41
N ASN A 24 4.98 11.75 13.49
CA ASN A 24 5.06 13.22 13.42
C ASN A 24 4.06 13.88 12.44
N GLY A 25 2.82 13.37 12.41
CA GLY A 25 1.76 13.87 11.51
C GLY A 25 1.98 13.51 10.03
N LYS A 26 2.91 12.61 9.73
CA LYS A 26 3.14 12.03 8.40
C LYS A 26 2.71 10.58 8.38
N SER A 27 2.13 10.15 7.26
CA SER A 27 1.68 8.78 7.02
C SER A 27 2.26 8.27 5.71
N ILE A 28 3.11 7.26 5.78
CA ILE A 28 3.80 6.67 4.63
C ILE A 28 3.32 5.24 4.46
N MET A 29 2.88 4.88 3.25
CA MET A 29 2.56 3.50 2.90
C MET A 29 3.77 2.81 2.27
N PHE A 30 4.23 1.72 2.87
CA PHE A 30 5.26 0.85 2.33
C PHE A 30 4.61 -0.32 1.61
N ASP A 31 4.95 -0.44 0.33
CA ASP A 31 4.44 -1.41 -0.63
C ASP A 31 2.92 -1.34 -0.86
N CYS A 32 2.51 -1.87 -2.01
CA CYS A 32 1.11 -2.02 -2.41
C CYS A 32 0.99 -3.32 -3.21
N GLY A 33 1.13 -4.43 -2.48
CA GLY A 33 1.23 -5.76 -3.06
C GLY A 33 -0.09 -6.47 -3.31
N MET A 34 -0.04 -7.57 -4.07
CA MET A 34 -1.15 -8.50 -4.29
C MET A 34 -0.84 -9.89 -3.70
N HIS A 35 -1.84 -10.59 -3.17
CA HIS A 35 -1.70 -11.97 -2.70
C HIS A 35 -2.03 -12.96 -3.83
N MET A 36 -1.02 -13.69 -4.29
CA MET A 36 -1.10 -14.56 -5.48
C MET A 36 -1.97 -15.82 -5.30
N GLY A 37 -2.31 -16.17 -4.06
CA GLY A 37 -3.20 -17.30 -3.76
C GLY A 37 -4.71 -16.99 -3.82
N TYR A 38 -5.10 -15.76 -4.19
CA TYR A 38 -6.52 -15.37 -4.28
C TYR A 38 -6.86 -14.79 -5.65
N ASP A 39 -8.01 -15.22 -6.18
CA ASP A 39 -8.58 -14.73 -7.45
C ASP A 39 -9.76 -13.78 -7.24
N ASP A 40 -10.03 -13.34 -6.01
CA ASP A 40 -11.06 -12.36 -5.69
C ASP A 40 -10.46 -11.12 -5.00
N HIS A 41 -11.30 -10.26 -4.41
CA HIS A 41 -10.84 -9.05 -3.72
C HIS A 41 -9.91 -9.29 -2.53
N ARG A 42 -9.86 -10.50 -1.94
CA ARG A 42 -8.92 -10.84 -0.86
C ARG A 42 -7.46 -10.76 -1.30
N ARG A 43 -7.22 -10.71 -2.61
CA ARG A 43 -5.89 -10.51 -3.18
C ARG A 43 -5.31 -9.12 -2.86
N TYR A 44 -6.14 -8.14 -2.52
CA TYR A 44 -5.70 -6.76 -2.25
C TYR A 44 -5.59 -6.50 -0.73
N PRO A 45 -4.75 -5.54 -0.30
CA PRO A 45 -4.79 -4.98 1.04
C PRO A 45 -6.15 -4.34 1.32
N ASP A 46 -6.58 -4.34 2.58
CA ASP A 46 -7.83 -3.67 2.99
C ASP A 46 -7.63 -2.15 3.09
N PHE A 47 -7.71 -1.46 1.95
CA PHE A 47 -7.53 -0.02 1.87
C PHE A 47 -8.57 0.78 2.66
N SER A 48 -9.75 0.20 2.97
CA SER A 48 -10.78 0.89 3.75
C SER A 48 -10.32 1.28 5.16
N ARG A 49 -9.30 0.57 5.68
CA ARG A 49 -8.66 0.85 6.97
C ARG A 49 -7.72 2.06 6.94
N ILE A 50 -7.27 2.47 5.75
CA ILE A 50 -6.48 3.71 5.57
C ILE A 50 -7.39 4.93 5.63
N SER A 51 -8.48 4.91 4.88
CA SER A 51 -9.41 6.03 4.78
C SER A 51 -10.84 5.53 4.59
N LYS A 52 -11.71 5.80 5.56
CA LYS A 52 -13.14 5.42 5.49
C LYS A 52 -13.90 6.21 4.43
N SER A 53 -13.43 7.39 4.06
CA SER A 53 -14.04 8.23 3.02
C SER A 53 -13.57 7.86 1.61
N GLY A 54 -12.51 7.04 1.47
CA GLY A 54 -11.85 6.79 0.20
C GLY A 54 -10.95 7.94 -0.28
N ASP A 55 -10.81 9.01 0.52
CA ASP A 55 -9.86 10.09 0.23
C ASP A 55 -8.47 9.66 0.74
N PHE A 56 -7.69 9.03 -0.15
CA PHE A 56 -6.35 8.53 0.15
C PHE A 56 -5.28 9.61 0.05
N ASP A 57 -5.50 10.64 -0.78
CA ASP A 57 -4.57 11.75 -0.98
C ASP A 57 -4.38 12.58 0.30
N ARG A 58 -5.43 12.66 1.13
CA ARG A 58 -5.35 13.28 2.46
C ARG A 58 -4.85 12.34 3.55
N ALA A 59 -4.96 11.03 3.35
CA ALA A 59 -4.61 10.02 4.35
C ALA A 59 -3.13 9.62 4.30
N LEU A 60 -2.50 9.71 3.12
CA LEU A 60 -1.12 9.30 2.87
C LEU A 60 -0.30 10.45 2.27
N ASP A 61 0.89 10.68 2.80
CA ASP A 61 1.85 11.62 2.21
C ASP A 61 2.55 11.03 0.98
N CYS A 62 2.85 9.74 1.00
CA CYS A 62 3.41 9.02 -0.15
C CYS A 62 3.29 7.49 -0.01
N VAL A 63 3.54 6.83 -1.13
CA VAL A 63 3.75 5.38 -1.22
C VAL A 63 5.20 5.11 -1.61
N ILE A 64 5.84 4.16 -0.94
CA ILE A 64 7.21 3.72 -1.26
C ILE A 64 7.15 2.23 -1.62
N VAL A 65 7.54 1.89 -2.85
CA VAL A 65 7.65 0.51 -3.30
C VAL A 65 9.09 0.03 -3.16
N THR A 66 9.27 -1.10 -2.50
CA THR A 66 10.58 -1.67 -2.19
C THR A 66 11.22 -2.36 -3.40
N HIS A 67 10.46 -3.19 -4.12
CA HIS A 67 10.92 -3.93 -5.31
C HIS A 67 9.74 -4.43 -6.17
N PHE A 68 10.05 -5.05 -7.31
CA PHE A 68 9.09 -5.33 -8.39
C PHE A 68 8.24 -6.60 -8.22
N HIS A 69 8.44 -7.41 -7.17
CA HIS A 69 7.63 -8.62 -7.01
C HIS A 69 6.15 -8.27 -6.78
N LEU A 70 5.25 -9.11 -7.32
CA LEU A 70 3.82 -8.83 -7.33
C LEU A 70 3.20 -8.72 -5.93
N ASP A 71 3.77 -9.40 -4.96
CA ASP A 71 3.40 -9.28 -3.55
C ASP A 71 3.85 -7.97 -2.90
N HIS A 72 4.53 -7.09 -3.62
CA HIS A 72 4.93 -5.74 -3.18
C HIS A 72 4.39 -4.61 -4.07
N VAL A 73 4.16 -4.86 -5.37
CA VAL A 73 3.68 -3.82 -6.31
C VAL A 73 2.37 -4.18 -7.03
N GLY A 74 1.92 -5.42 -6.95
CA GLY A 74 0.82 -5.93 -7.78
C GLY A 74 -0.53 -5.25 -7.57
N ALA A 75 -0.79 -4.67 -6.41
CA ALA A 75 -2.01 -3.92 -6.14
C ALA A 75 -1.91 -2.43 -6.47
N LEU A 76 -0.71 -1.92 -6.77
CA LEU A 76 -0.49 -0.49 -7.01
C LEU A 76 -1.39 0.09 -8.12
N PRO A 77 -1.53 -0.54 -9.31
CA PRO A 77 -2.42 0.00 -10.35
C PRO A 77 -3.90 0.01 -9.92
N TYR A 78 -4.32 -0.98 -9.11
CA TYR A 78 -5.68 -0.98 -8.55
C TYR A 78 -5.85 0.17 -7.55
N PHE A 79 -4.87 0.39 -6.68
CA PHE A 79 -4.90 1.46 -5.69
C PHE A 79 -4.90 2.86 -6.33
N THR A 80 -4.14 3.08 -7.40
CA THR A 80 -4.12 4.39 -8.09
C THR A 80 -5.32 4.58 -9.01
N GLU A 81 -5.59 3.64 -9.91
CA GLU A 81 -6.58 3.82 -10.98
C GLU A 81 -8.02 3.54 -10.54
N VAL A 82 -8.22 2.59 -9.62
CA VAL A 82 -9.57 2.17 -9.19
C VAL A 82 -9.94 2.78 -7.85
N CYS A 83 -9.04 2.77 -6.87
CA CYS A 83 -9.28 3.40 -5.57
C CYS A 83 -9.06 4.91 -5.58
N GLY A 84 -8.34 5.44 -6.58
CA GLY A 84 -8.25 6.87 -6.83
C GLY A 84 -7.15 7.62 -6.08
N TYR A 85 -6.10 6.93 -5.62
CA TYR A 85 -4.92 7.60 -5.06
C TYR A 85 -4.11 8.30 -6.14
N ARG A 86 -3.81 9.59 -5.95
CA ARG A 86 -3.08 10.47 -6.87
C ARG A 86 -1.83 11.07 -6.25
N GLY A 87 -1.54 10.75 -4.99
CA GLY A 87 -0.35 11.21 -4.31
C GLY A 87 0.95 10.59 -4.84
N PRO A 88 2.11 11.01 -4.31
CA PRO A 88 3.41 10.58 -4.77
C PRO A 88 3.67 9.08 -4.55
N VAL A 89 4.18 8.42 -5.60
CA VAL A 89 4.69 7.05 -5.52
C VAL A 89 6.17 7.05 -5.84
N TYR A 90 6.99 6.57 -4.91
CA TYR A 90 8.44 6.47 -5.04
C TYR A 90 8.88 5.02 -5.17
N MET A 91 9.80 4.79 -6.08
CA MET A 91 10.45 3.49 -6.27
C MET A 91 11.81 3.71 -6.95
N THR A 92 12.70 2.72 -6.86
CA THR A 92 13.94 2.77 -7.65
C THR A 92 13.64 2.57 -9.14
N VAL A 93 14.56 2.99 -10.00
CA VAL A 93 14.41 2.81 -11.47
C VAL A 93 14.22 1.33 -11.83
N ASN A 94 14.90 0.42 -11.13
CA ASN A 94 14.81 -1.02 -11.38
C ASN A 94 13.48 -1.64 -10.93
N ALA A 95 12.76 -0.99 -10.00
CA ALA A 95 11.43 -1.44 -9.58
C ALA A 95 10.31 -0.95 -10.52
N ARG A 96 10.63 -0.02 -11.43
CA ARG A 96 9.72 0.54 -12.45
C ARG A 96 9.83 -0.24 -13.76
N THR A 97 9.54 -1.54 -13.72
CA THR A 97 9.54 -2.41 -14.90
C THR A 97 8.26 -2.30 -15.71
#